data_AF-A0A968ML64-F1
#
_entry.id   AF-A0A968ML64-F1
#
_cell.length_a   1.000
_cell.length_b   1.000
_cell.length_c   1.000
_cell.angle_alpha   90.00
_cell.angle_beta   90.00
_cell.angle_gamma   90.00
#
_symmetry.space_group_name_H-M   'P 1'
#
loop_
_entity.id
_entity.type
_entity.pdbx_description
1 polymer ?
#
loop_
_entity_poly.entity_id
_entity_poly.type
_entity_poly.pdbx_seq_one_letter_code
_entity_poly.pdbx_strand_id
1 'polypeptide(L)'
;MMESSRLEHSREVITHHNAADCIDERCTVHNRSNHSMRHFPQHYREDNGLMERICPHGIGHPDPDDWKVIEKPEWRVHGCDGCCAEPQWAFRAC
;
A
#
# COMPACT_ATOMS: atom_id res chain seq x y z
N MET A 1 -19.35 -11.79 -3.14
CA MET A 1 -18.90 -12.94 -2.31
C MET A 1 -17.58 -12.57 -1.65
N MET A 2 -17.23 -13.16 -0.50
CA MET A 2 -15.95 -12.87 0.16
C MET A 2 -14.87 -13.87 -0.25
N GLU A 3 -13.65 -13.40 -0.44
CA GLU A 3 -12.45 -14.18 -0.76
C GLU A 3 -11.33 -13.79 0.20
N SER A 4 -10.38 -14.70 0.45
CA SER A 4 -9.21 -14.44 1.28
C SER A 4 -7.93 -14.52 0.46
N SER A 5 -7.11 -13.47 0.51
CA SER A 5 -5.82 -13.41 -0.18
C SER A 5 -4.69 -13.02 0.77
N ARG A 6 -3.50 -13.56 0.51
CA ARG A 6 -2.28 -13.13 1.18
C ARG A 6 -1.83 -11.79 0.62
N LEU A 7 -1.53 -10.85 1.51
CA LEU A 7 -1.02 -9.52 1.18
C LEU A 7 0.38 -9.57 0.58
N GLU A 8 0.66 -8.62 -0.31
CA GLU A 8 1.90 -8.58 -1.09
C GLU A 8 3.12 -8.33 -0.18
N HIS A 9 4.16 -9.14 -0.36
CA HIS A 9 5.37 -9.10 0.48
C HIS A 9 5.12 -9.26 1.99
N SER A 10 3.95 -9.79 2.38
CA SER A 10 3.55 -10.00 3.76
C SER A 10 3.10 -11.44 4.01
N ARG A 11 2.98 -11.80 5.30
CA ARG A 11 2.38 -13.07 5.75
C ARG A 11 0.92 -12.92 6.12
N GLU A 12 0.42 -11.69 6.13
CA GLU A 12 -0.98 -11.37 6.46
C GLU A 12 -1.92 -11.89 5.38
N VAL A 13 -3.06 -12.40 5.83
CA VAL A 13 -4.16 -12.84 4.97
C VAL A 13 -5.38 -12.02 5.38
N ILE A 14 -5.99 -11.36 4.40
CA ILE A 14 -7.21 -10.58 4.64
C ILE A 14 -8.35 -11.15 3.82
N THR A 15 -9.57 -10.93 4.32
CA THR A 15 -10.80 -11.24 3.61
C THR A 15 -11.32 -9.97 2.93
N HIS A 16 -11.63 -10.06 1.64
CA HIS A 16 -12.07 -8.96 0.80
C HIS A 16 -13.20 -9.41 -0.14
N HIS A 17 -13.76 -8.48 -0.92
CA HIS A 17 -14.74 -8.81 -1.97
C HIS A 17 -14.08 -9.58 -3.12
N ASN A 18 -14.86 -10.27 -3.95
CA ASN A 18 -14.33 -10.95 -5.13
C ASN A 18 -13.82 -9.94 -6.18
N ALA A 19 -12.79 -10.29 -6.96
CA ALA A 19 -12.27 -9.43 -8.01
C ALA A 19 -13.33 -8.87 -9.00
N ALA A 20 -14.40 -9.63 -9.28
CA ALA A 20 -15.50 -9.18 -10.14
C ALA A 20 -16.36 -8.04 -9.55
N ASP A 21 -16.35 -7.90 -8.21
CA ASP A 21 -17.06 -6.85 -7.49
C ASP A 21 -16.19 -5.57 -7.34
N CYS A 22 -14.96 -5.56 -7.89
CA CYS A 22 -14.05 -4.43 -7.78
C CYS A 22 -14.44 -3.33 -8.78
N ILE A 23 -14.71 -2.13 -8.28
CA ILE A 23 -15.26 -1.02 -9.08
C ILE A 23 -14.15 -0.07 -9.59
N ASP A 24 -12.95 -0.12 -9.00
CA ASP A 24 -11.90 0.89 -9.22
C ASP A 24 -10.76 0.41 -10.13
N GLU A 25 -10.21 1.35 -10.91
CA GLU A 25 -8.99 1.15 -11.71
C GLU A 25 -7.74 0.97 -10.84
N ARG A 26 -7.81 1.22 -9.53
CA ARG A 26 -6.72 0.97 -8.58
C ARG A 26 -7.27 0.29 -7.33
N CYS A 27 -6.64 -0.82 -6.98
CA CYS A 27 -7.01 -1.61 -5.81
C CYS A 27 -5.75 -2.27 -5.23
N THR A 28 -5.57 -2.12 -3.92
CA THR A 28 -4.42 -2.67 -3.18
C THR A 28 -4.32 -4.19 -3.22
N VAL A 29 -5.41 -4.90 -3.54
CA VAL A 29 -5.45 -6.36 -3.64
C VAL A 29 -5.51 -6.84 -5.10
N HIS A 30 -6.46 -6.33 -5.90
CA HIS A 30 -6.72 -6.86 -7.24
C HIS A 30 -6.00 -6.13 -8.37
N ASN A 31 -5.75 -4.81 -8.22
CA ASN A 31 -5.27 -3.96 -9.30
C ASN A 31 -4.24 -2.95 -8.82
N ARG A 32 -3.07 -3.46 -8.46
CA ARG A 32 -1.97 -2.71 -7.84
C ARG A 32 -1.13 -2.02 -8.91
N SER A 33 -0.86 -0.74 -8.75
CA SER A 33 0.03 0.04 -9.62
C SER A 33 1.51 -0.23 -9.31
N ASN A 34 2.39 0.08 -10.26
CA ASN A 34 3.84 -0.03 -10.07
C ASN A 34 4.40 1.28 -9.47
N HIS A 35 4.21 1.48 -8.17
CA HIS A 35 4.70 2.66 -7.44
C HIS A 35 6.03 2.37 -6.70
N SER A 36 6.74 3.41 -6.26
CA SER A 36 8.06 3.31 -5.60
C SER A 36 8.10 2.33 -4.42
N MET A 37 7.05 2.35 -3.59
CA MET A 37 6.89 1.51 -2.39
C MET A 37 6.36 0.09 -2.68
N ARG A 38 6.19 -0.31 -3.95
CA ARG A 38 5.52 -1.57 -4.32
C ARG A 38 6.19 -2.81 -3.72
N HIS A 39 7.50 -2.74 -3.52
CA HIS A 39 8.32 -3.80 -2.95
C HIS A 39 8.25 -3.89 -1.42
N PHE A 40 7.60 -2.92 -0.76
CA PHE A 40 7.40 -2.95 0.68
C PHE A 40 6.26 -3.94 1.05
N PRO A 41 6.38 -4.67 2.16
CA PRO A 41 5.29 -5.45 2.76
C PRO A 41 4.01 -4.65 2.91
N GLN A 42 2.90 -5.21 2.43
CA GLN A 42 1.57 -4.70 2.74
C GLN A 42 1.15 -5.06 4.17
N HIS A 43 0.45 -4.13 4.80
CA HIS A 43 -0.16 -4.29 6.12
C HIS A 43 -1.55 -3.67 6.10
N TYR A 44 -2.57 -4.43 6.49
CA TYR A 44 -3.91 -3.87 6.63
C TYR A 44 -4.15 -3.41 8.06
N ARG A 45 -4.43 -2.12 8.22
CA ARG A 45 -4.76 -1.54 9.51
C ARG A 45 -6.25 -1.60 9.77
N GLU A 46 -6.63 -2.47 10.68
CA GLU A 46 -8.03 -2.67 11.07
C GLU A 46 -8.63 -1.45 11.79
N ASP A 47 -7.80 -0.64 12.47
CA ASP A 47 -8.27 0.50 13.28
C ASP A 47 -8.82 1.66 12.44
N ASN A 48 -8.26 1.91 11.26
CA ASN A 48 -8.71 2.95 10.34
C ASN A 48 -9.17 2.40 8.98
N GLY A 49 -9.04 1.09 8.77
CA GLY A 49 -9.38 0.38 7.53
C GLY A 49 -8.58 0.87 6.33
N LEU A 50 -7.27 1.09 6.51
CA LEU A 50 -6.35 1.60 5.49
C LEU A 50 -5.29 0.53 5.17
N MET A 51 -4.95 0.39 3.90
CA MET A 51 -3.77 -0.38 3.52
C MET A 51 -2.50 0.47 3.65
N GLU A 52 -1.48 -0.11 4.26
CA GLU A 52 -0.15 0.48 4.39
C GLU A 52 0.93 -0.38 3.72
N ARG A 53 2.05 0.28 3.42
CA ARG A 53 3.32 -0.27 2.96
C ARG A 53 4.36 -0.04 4.04
N ILE A 54 4.89 -1.11 4.63
CA ILE A 54 5.88 -1.02 5.71
C ILE A 54 7.28 -0.90 5.11
N CYS A 55 7.92 0.26 5.24
CA CYS A 55 9.26 0.46 4.71
C CYS A 55 10.33 -0.33 5.50
N PRO A 56 11.58 -0.44 5.00
CA PRO A 56 12.68 -1.11 5.71
C PRO A 56 13.00 -0.54 7.10
N HIS A 57 12.59 0.71 7.37
CA HIS A 57 12.76 1.36 8.68
C HIS A 57 11.63 1.02 9.67
N GLY A 58 10.64 0.22 9.25
CA GLY A 58 9.49 -0.18 10.06
C GLY A 58 8.36 0.85 10.12
N ILE A 59 8.38 1.86 9.24
CA ILE A 59 7.35 2.92 9.19
C ILE A 59 6.25 2.48 8.21
N GLY A 60 4.99 2.60 8.64
CA GLY A 60 3.82 2.37 7.79
C GLY A 60 3.51 3.60 6.93
N HIS A 61 3.50 3.40 5.61
CA HIS A 61 3.15 4.42 4.63
C HIS A 61 1.79 4.11 3.99
N PRO A 62 0.86 5.05 3.88
CA PRO A 62 -0.41 4.84 3.18
C PRO A 62 -0.19 4.34 1.74
N ASP A 63 -0.81 3.22 1.39
CA ASP A 63 -0.68 2.63 0.06
C ASP A 63 -1.36 3.54 -0.99
N PRO A 64 -0.66 4.00 -2.05
CA PRO A 64 -1.22 4.90 -3.05
C PRO A 64 -2.32 4.27 -3.92
N ASP A 65 -2.50 2.95 -3.86
CA ASP A 65 -3.60 2.23 -4.51
C ASP A 65 -4.82 2.07 -3.60
N ASP A 66 -4.76 2.52 -2.35
CA ASP A 66 -5.92 2.53 -1.45
C ASP A 66 -6.89 3.65 -1.85
N TRP A 67 -8.17 3.31 -2.01
CA TRP A 67 -9.21 4.24 -2.43
C TRP A 67 -9.30 5.46 -1.50
N LYS A 68 -9.07 5.30 -0.18
CA LYS A 68 -9.07 6.43 0.75
C LYS A 68 -7.93 7.38 0.45
N VAL A 69 -6.74 6.88 0.12
CA VAL A 69 -5.57 7.71 -0.23
C VAL A 69 -5.77 8.42 -1.56
N ILE A 70 -6.46 7.76 -2.49
CA ILE A 70 -6.82 8.34 -3.80
C ILE A 70 -7.84 9.47 -3.61
N GLU A 71 -8.92 9.24 -2.88
CA GLU A 71 -10.03 10.19 -2.73
C GLU A 71 -9.73 11.33 -1.76
N LYS A 72 -8.95 11.06 -0.70
CA LYS A 72 -8.77 11.96 0.44
C LYS A 72 -7.29 12.35 0.63
N PRO A 73 -6.86 13.53 0.15
CA PRO A 73 -5.48 13.98 0.21
C PRO A 73 -4.86 14.03 1.61
N GLU A 74 -5.67 14.17 2.66
CA GLU A 74 -5.20 14.18 4.05
C GLU A 74 -4.49 12.88 4.45
N TRP A 75 -4.86 11.74 3.85
CA TRP A 75 -4.19 10.46 4.08
C TRP A 75 -2.85 10.37 3.38
N ARG A 76 -2.50 11.32 2.50
CA ARG A 76 -1.16 11.38 1.89
C ARG A 76 -0.14 12.05 2.80
N VAL A 77 -0.60 12.80 3.80
CA VAL A 77 0.27 13.44 4.79
C VAL A 77 0.62 12.40 5.86
N HIS A 78 1.88 12.00 5.91
CA HIS A 78 2.36 10.99 6.85
C HIS A 78 3.83 11.25 7.21
N GLY A 79 4.30 10.65 8.30
CA GLY A 79 5.71 10.68 8.67
C GLY A 79 6.53 9.90 7.65
N CYS A 80 7.41 10.58 6.91
CA CYS A 80 8.29 9.98 5.93
C CYS A 80 9.71 10.50 6.12
N ASP A 81 10.67 9.59 6.11
CA ASP A 81 12.11 9.88 6.20
C ASP A 81 12.81 9.91 4.83
N GLY A 82 12.04 9.85 3.74
CA GLY A 82 12.52 9.93 2.36
C GLY A 82 12.42 8.62 1.57
N CYS A 83 12.06 7.49 2.20
CA CYS A 83 11.98 6.19 1.54
C CYS A 83 10.81 6.03 0.54
N CYS A 84 9.85 6.96 0.52
CA CYS A 84 8.71 6.95 -0.42
C CYS A 84 9.05 7.53 -1.79
N ALA A 85 10.04 8.42 -1.85
CA ALA A 85 10.59 8.87 -3.13
C ALA A 85 11.41 7.71 -3.74
N GLU A 86 11.53 7.69 -5.06
CA GLU A 86 12.20 6.65 -5.85
C GLU A 86 13.51 6.07 -5.25
N PRO A 87 13.94 4.86 -5.68
CA PRO A 87 14.96 4.10 -4.99
C PRO A 87 16.24 4.90 -4.72
N GLN A 88 16.54 5.06 -3.43
CA GLN A 88 17.75 5.69 -2.89
C GLN A 88 19.09 5.04 -3.33
N TRP A 89 19.10 4.05 -4.25
CA TRP A 89 20.33 3.66 -4.95
C TRP A 89 20.77 4.70 -6.00
N ALA A 90 19.92 5.64 -6.39
CA ALA A 90 20.25 6.71 -7.33
C ALA A 90 21.05 7.89 -6.72
N PHE A 91 21.23 7.97 -5.40
CA PHE A 91 21.84 9.13 -4.73
C PHE A 91 22.98 8.82 -3.74
N ARG A 92 23.61 7.64 -3.81
CA ARG A 92 24.90 7.36 -3.13
C ARG A 92 26.11 7.42 -4.07
N ALA A 93 26.07 8.34 -5.04
CA ALA A 93 27.23 8.78 -5.80
C ALA A 93 27.36 10.30 -5.70
N CYS A 94 27.91 10.78 -4.59
CA CYS A 94 28.76 11.97 -4.50
C CYS A 94 29.52 11.91 -3.17
#